data_AF-A0A0K1EBS5-F1
#
_entry.id   AF-A0A0K1EBS5-F1
#
_cell.length_a   1.000
_cell.length_b   1.000
_cell.length_c   1.000
_cell.angle_alpha   90.00
_cell.angle_beta   90.00
_cell.angle_gamma   90.00
#
_symmetry.space_group_name_H-M   'P 1'
#
loop_
_entity.id
_entity.type
_entity.pdbx_description
1 polymer ?
#
loop_
_entity_poly.entity_id
_entity_poly.type
_entity_poly.pdbx_seq_one_letter_code
_entity_poly.pdbx_strand_id
1 'polypeptide(L)'
;MRRLASVAVLALALGVTAVGLVTAEANAGAAYDSPYTYEQTFGTALRLVRVDLGMKVTEKDVEHGYILFEYTSPESGKRVSQGSIEIVGAKRGVHVAVQLPSMPQYHEQMILDGLVKKLSTEHGEPPRREAPPAPAPVPDAGPDGSAAD
;
A
#
# COMPACT_ATOMS: atom_id res chain seq x y z
N MET A 1 24.23 -2.25 53.47
CA MET A 1 22.92 -2.56 52.84
C MET A 1 22.41 -1.45 51.90
N ARG A 2 22.48 -0.15 52.26
CA ARG A 2 22.04 0.97 51.40
C ARG A 2 22.84 1.17 50.09
N ARG A 3 24.14 0.82 50.05
CA ARG A 3 24.99 1.00 48.85
C ARG A 3 24.84 -0.09 47.79
N LEU A 4 24.25 -1.24 48.15
CA LEU A 4 23.97 -2.33 47.21
C LEU A 4 22.63 -2.11 46.48
N ALA A 5 21.68 -1.46 47.14
CA ALA A 5 20.40 -1.07 46.54
C ALA A 5 20.56 -0.03 45.43
N SER A 6 21.53 0.89 45.55
CA SER A 6 21.77 1.95 44.54
C SER A 6 22.39 1.43 43.23
N VAL A 7 23.15 0.33 43.28
CA VAL A 7 23.77 -0.29 42.08
C VAL A 7 22.73 -1.11 41.30
N ALA A 8 21.79 -1.74 41.99
CA ALA A 8 20.72 -2.51 41.37
C ALA A 8 19.73 -1.63 40.58
N VAL A 9 19.46 -0.41 41.04
CA VAL A 9 18.54 0.53 40.35
C VAL A 9 19.16 1.12 39.07
N LEU A 10 20.49 1.34 39.04
CA LEU A 10 21.17 1.85 37.84
C LEU A 10 21.32 0.78 36.75
N ALA A 11 21.52 -0.48 37.13
CA ALA A 11 21.55 -1.60 36.20
C ALA A 11 20.16 -1.87 35.57
N LEU A 12 19.07 -1.62 36.30
CA LEU A 12 17.72 -1.73 35.76
C LEU A 12 17.37 -0.56 34.82
N ALA A 13 17.93 0.64 35.04
CA ALA A 13 17.71 1.80 34.17
C ALA A 13 18.47 1.73 32.84
N LEU A 14 19.61 1.04 32.78
CA LEU A 14 20.39 0.84 31.56
C LEU A 14 19.94 -0.37 30.72
N GLY A 15 19.17 -1.29 31.29
CA GLY A 15 18.65 -2.47 30.58
C GLY A 15 17.38 -2.22 29.76
N VAL A 16 16.65 -1.13 30.02
CA VAL A 16 15.32 -0.88 29.41
C VAL A 16 15.41 -0.09 28.10
N THR A 17 16.54 0.55 27.79
CA THR A 17 16.66 1.39 26.58
C THR A 17 17.04 0.63 25.30
N ALA A 18 17.37 -0.66 25.37
CA ALA A 18 17.88 -1.41 24.21
C ALA A 18 16.80 -2.20 23.41
N VAL A 19 15.53 -2.18 23.83
CA VAL A 19 14.46 -3.02 23.21
C VAL A 19 13.62 -2.25 22.17
N GLY A 20 14.06 -1.07 21.74
CA GLY A 20 13.28 -0.20 20.85
C GLY A 20 13.65 -0.24 19.35
N LEU A 21 14.71 -0.95 18.96
CA LEU A 21 15.25 -0.89 17.58
C LEU A 21 14.95 -2.16 16.76
N VAL A 22 13.80 -2.79 16.99
CA VAL A 22 13.22 -3.64 15.95
C VAL A 22 12.51 -2.68 15.00
N THR A 23 13.26 -2.14 14.03
CA THR A 23 12.65 -1.55 12.86
C THR A 23 11.85 -2.66 12.20
N ALA A 24 10.53 -2.67 12.42
CA ALA A 24 9.64 -3.34 11.50
C ALA A 24 9.89 -2.67 10.15
N GLU A 25 10.66 -3.33 9.28
CA GLU A 25 10.66 -2.97 7.88
C GLU A 25 9.22 -3.19 7.43
N ALA A 26 8.43 -2.11 7.46
CA ALA A 26 7.13 -2.09 6.84
C ALA A 26 7.39 -2.28 5.35
N ASN A 27 7.36 -3.53 4.91
CA ASN A 27 7.41 -3.90 3.50
C ASN A 27 6.04 -3.52 2.91
N ALA A 28 5.83 -2.22 2.75
CA ALA A 28 4.64 -1.65 2.17
C ALA A 28 4.77 -1.86 0.66
N GLY A 29 4.23 -2.98 0.17
CA GLY A 29 4.12 -3.22 -1.27
C GLY A 29 3.50 -2.02 -1.96
N ALA A 30 3.90 -1.76 -3.20
CA ALA A 30 3.33 -0.64 -3.93
C ALA A 30 1.81 -0.86 -4.10
N ALA A 31 1.01 0.14 -3.74
CA ALA A 31 -0.45 0.05 -3.74
C ALA A 31 -1.11 1.24 -4.45
N TYR A 32 -2.27 0.99 -5.05
CA TYR A 32 -3.04 1.95 -5.83
C TYR A 32 -4.55 1.78 -5.61
N ASP A 33 -5.24 2.85 -5.26
CA ASP A 33 -6.71 2.87 -5.23
C ASP A 33 -7.27 3.21 -6.62
N SER A 34 -7.72 2.20 -7.34
CA SER A 34 -8.38 2.33 -8.64
C SER A 34 -9.80 2.87 -8.51
N PRO A 35 -10.17 3.95 -9.22
CA PRO A 35 -11.54 4.43 -9.32
C PRO A 35 -12.38 3.66 -10.37
N TYR A 36 -11.78 2.75 -11.12
CA TYR A 36 -12.46 1.90 -12.09
C TYR A 36 -13.16 0.73 -11.39
N THR A 37 -14.03 0.00 -12.09
CA THR A 37 -14.65 -1.20 -11.51
C THR A 37 -13.63 -2.31 -11.30
N TYR A 38 -14.02 -3.32 -10.52
CA TYR A 38 -13.21 -4.52 -10.31
C TYR A 38 -12.91 -5.23 -11.63
N GLU A 39 -13.91 -5.42 -12.49
CA GLU A 39 -13.76 -6.13 -13.77
C GLU A 39 -12.85 -5.37 -14.74
N GLN A 40 -12.96 -4.04 -14.78
CA GLN A 40 -12.06 -3.19 -15.55
C GLN A 40 -10.62 -3.33 -15.04
N THR A 41 -10.43 -3.19 -13.72
CA THR A 41 -9.12 -3.24 -13.07
C THR A 41 -8.46 -4.61 -13.25
N PHE A 42 -9.18 -5.68 -12.97
CA PHE A 42 -8.70 -7.06 -13.12
C PHE A 42 -8.39 -7.40 -14.57
N GLY A 43 -9.30 -7.09 -15.49
CA GLY A 43 -9.13 -7.35 -16.91
C GLY A 43 -7.92 -6.62 -17.49
N THR A 44 -7.74 -5.35 -17.12
CA THR A 44 -6.60 -4.55 -17.57
C THR A 44 -5.28 -4.98 -16.92
N ALA A 45 -5.27 -5.32 -15.62
CA ALA A 45 -4.09 -5.87 -14.94
C ALA A 45 -3.62 -7.19 -15.58
N LEU A 46 -4.55 -8.10 -15.87
CA LEU A 46 -4.23 -9.37 -16.55
C LEU A 46 -3.61 -9.14 -17.93
N ARG A 47 -4.15 -8.20 -18.71
CA ARG A 47 -3.60 -7.85 -20.03
C ARG A 47 -2.26 -7.14 -19.92
N LEU A 48 -2.08 -6.25 -18.95
CA LEU A 48 -0.79 -5.61 -18.69
C LEU A 48 0.29 -6.67 -18.47
N VAL A 49 0.08 -7.59 -17.52
CA VAL A 49 1.06 -8.62 -17.18
C VAL A 49 1.33 -9.53 -18.37
N ARG A 50 0.28 -10.06 -19.00
CA ARG A 50 0.43 -11.11 -20.03
C ARG A 50 0.80 -10.57 -21.41
N VAL A 51 0.21 -9.45 -21.82
CA VAL A 51 0.31 -8.95 -23.20
C VAL A 51 1.34 -7.85 -23.29
N ASP A 52 1.22 -6.81 -22.48
CA ASP A 52 2.08 -5.62 -22.59
C ASP A 52 3.48 -5.89 -22.04
N LEU A 53 3.56 -6.60 -20.91
CA LEU A 53 4.81 -6.93 -20.23
C LEU A 53 5.37 -8.31 -20.63
N GLY A 54 4.58 -9.13 -21.34
CA GLY A 54 4.99 -10.45 -21.82
C GLY A 54 5.34 -11.45 -20.70
N MET A 55 4.85 -11.23 -19.48
CA MET A 55 5.14 -12.08 -18.34
C MET A 55 4.25 -13.34 -18.35
N LYS A 56 4.79 -14.44 -17.84
CA LYS A 56 4.04 -15.69 -17.70
C LYS A 56 3.15 -15.61 -16.48
N VAL A 57 1.84 -15.59 -16.69
CA VAL A 57 0.83 -15.77 -15.64
C VAL A 57 0.81 -17.25 -15.22
N THR A 58 1.11 -17.52 -13.96
CA THR A 58 1.12 -18.87 -13.38
C THR A 58 -0.24 -19.26 -12.84
N GLU A 59 -0.99 -18.31 -12.30
CA GLU A 59 -2.33 -18.52 -11.76
C GLU A 59 -3.19 -17.26 -11.90
N LYS A 60 -4.50 -17.46 -12.07
CA LYS A 60 -5.49 -16.41 -12.17
C LYS A 60 -6.74 -16.81 -11.40
N ASP A 61 -6.99 -16.14 -10.30
CA ASP A 61 -8.20 -16.26 -9.50
C ASP A 61 -9.00 -14.95 -9.58
N VAL A 62 -10.03 -14.95 -10.40
CA VAL A 62 -10.88 -13.77 -10.62
C VAL A 62 -11.84 -13.56 -9.44
N GLU A 63 -12.18 -14.62 -8.72
CA GLU A 63 -13.13 -14.56 -7.61
C GLU A 63 -12.49 -13.91 -6.38
N HIS A 64 -11.23 -14.26 -6.11
CA HIS A 64 -10.48 -13.73 -4.96
C HIS A 64 -9.52 -12.59 -5.31
N GLY A 65 -9.40 -12.21 -6.59
CA GLY A 65 -8.63 -11.05 -7.01
C GLY A 65 -7.14 -11.24 -7.11
N TYR A 66 -6.68 -12.46 -7.40
CA TYR A 66 -5.26 -12.76 -7.53
C TYR A 66 -4.83 -13.02 -8.98
N ILE A 67 -3.70 -12.44 -9.35
CA ILE A 67 -2.92 -12.76 -10.54
C ILE A 67 -1.51 -13.10 -10.09
N LEU A 68 -1.08 -14.36 -10.19
CA LEU A 68 0.30 -14.76 -9.94
C LEU A 68 1.06 -14.87 -11.24
N PHE A 69 2.33 -14.45 -11.25
CA PHE A 69 3.14 -14.41 -12.46
C PHE A 69 4.64 -14.55 -12.16
N GLU A 70 5.37 -14.97 -13.19
CA GLU A 70 6.83 -14.97 -13.22
C GLU A 70 7.34 -13.61 -13.69
N TYR A 71 8.12 -12.94 -12.84
CA TYR A 71 8.78 -11.68 -13.10
C TYR A 71 10.24 -11.88 -13.46
N THR A 72 10.70 -11.27 -14.55
CA THR A 72 12.11 -11.18 -14.90
C THR A 72 12.47 -9.70 -14.98
N SER A 73 13.31 -9.21 -14.06
CA SER A 73 13.75 -7.80 -14.11
C SER A 73 14.69 -7.60 -15.29
N PRO A 74 14.59 -6.47 -16.02
CA PRO A 74 15.53 -6.10 -17.07
C PRO A 74 17.00 -6.13 -16.61
N GLU A 75 17.25 -5.88 -15.33
CA GLU A 75 18.59 -5.77 -14.73
C GLU A 75 19.13 -7.12 -14.26
N SER A 76 18.23 -8.05 -13.94
CA SER A 76 18.57 -9.35 -13.32
C SER A 76 18.87 -10.47 -14.33
N GLY A 77 18.93 -10.15 -15.62
CA GLY A 77 19.23 -11.09 -16.69
C GLY A 77 18.15 -12.16 -16.84
N LYS A 78 18.48 -13.42 -16.51
CA LYS A 78 17.56 -14.58 -16.63
C LYS A 78 16.95 -15.03 -15.30
N ARG A 79 17.19 -14.31 -14.21
CA ARG A 79 16.66 -14.71 -12.90
C ARG A 79 15.17 -14.46 -12.84
N VAL A 80 14.40 -15.53 -12.67
CA VAL A 80 12.96 -15.48 -12.50
C VAL A 80 12.63 -15.31 -11.02
N SER A 81 11.71 -14.39 -10.73
CA SER A 81 11.12 -14.15 -9.41
C SER A 81 9.61 -14.34 -9.47
N GLN A 82 8.98 -14.69 -8.35
CA GLN A 82 7.53 -14.76 -8.28
C GLN A 82 6.95 -13.37 -7.95
N GLY A 83 5.87 -13.02 -8.63
CA GLY A 83 5.11 -11.80 -8.39
C GLY A 83 3.62 -12.07 -8.27
N SER A 84 2.93 -11.17 -7.57
CA SER A 84 1.48 -11.19 -7.47
C SER A 84 0.90 -9.80 -7.68
N ILE A 85 -0.30 -9.75 -8.25
CA ILE A 85 -1.20 -8.61 -8.17
C ILE A 85 -2.43 -9.07 -7.39
N GLU A 86 -2.77 -8.31 -6.35
CA GLU A 86 -3.96 -8.49 -5.55
C GLU A 86 -4.91 -7.31 -5.80
N ILE A 87 -6.19 -7.61 -6.04
CA ILE A 87 -7.23 -6.64 -6.35
C ILE A 87 -8.39 -6.89 -5.41
N VAL A 88 -8.70 -5.92 -4.56
CA VAL A 88 -9.72 -6.05 -3.51
C VAL A 88 -10.75 -4.95 -3.64
N GLY A 89 -12.04 -5.30 -3.61
CA GLY A 89 -13.11 -4.31 -3.59
C GLY A 89 -13.01 -3.37 -2.38
N ALA A 90 -13.15 -2.07 -2.61
CA ALA A 90 -13.18 -1.04 -1.58
C ALA A 90 -14.50 -0.27 -1.63
N LYS A 91 -14.81 0.51 -0.58
CA LYS A 91 -16.07 1.28 -0.49
C LYS A 91 -16.28 2.24 -1.68
N ARG A 92 -15.21 2.69 -2.33
CA ARG A 92 -15.23 3.69 -3.42
C ARG A 92 -14.28 3.33 -4.57
N GLY A 93 -14.28 2.06 -4.98
CA GLY A 93 -13.45 1.57 -6.07
C GLY A 93 -12.79 0.24 -5.73
N VAL A 94 -11.54 0.07 -6.16
CA VAL A 94 -10.76 -1.16 -5.97
C VAL A 94 -9.38 -0.82 -5.46
N HIS A 95 -8.93 -1.51 -4.44
CA HIS A 95 -7.55 -1.44 -3.99
C HIS A 95 -6.71 -2.44 -4.78
N VAL A 96 -5.57 -2.01 -5.29
CA VAL A 96 -4.63 -2.85 -6.04
C VAL A 96 -3.29 -2.84 -5.34
N ALA A 97 -2.74 -4.01 -5.06
CA ALA A 97 -1.39 -4.17 -4.54
C ALA A 97 -0.56 -5.03 -5.49
N VAL A 98 0.70 -4.64 -5.73
CA VAL A 98 1.67 -5.45 -6.47
C VAL A 98 2.75 -5.87 -5.50
N GLN A 99 3.11 -7.16 -5.52
CA GLN A 99 4.17 -7.69 -4.67
C GLN A 99 5.21 -8.41 -5.51
N LEU A 100 6.48 -8.04 -5.30
CA LEU A 100 7.67 -8.69 -5.84
C LEU A 100 8.69 -8.87 -4.70
N PRO A 101 8.49 -9.82 -3.78
CA PRO A 101 9.21 -9.88 -2.49
C PRO A 101 10.74 -9.98 -2.61
N SER A 102 11.24 -10.53 -3.72
CA SER A 102 12.67 -10.68 -3.98
C SER A 102 13.27 -9.53 -4.80
N MET A 103 12.52 -8.45 -5.00
CA MET A 103 12.90 -7.30 -5.81
C MET A 103 12.78 -5.99 -5.01
N PRO A 104 13.55 -4.95 -5.36
CA PRO A 104 13.32 -3.62 -4.85
C PRO A 104 11.94 -3.07 -5.24
N GLN A 105 11.34 -2.26 -4.36
CA GLN A 105 9.98 -1.71 -4.47
C GLN A 105 9.71 -0.95 -5.79
N TYR A 106 10.74 -0.34 -6.41
CA TYR A 106 10.56 0.41 -7.65
C TYR A 106 10.01 -0.47 -8.79
N HIS A 107 10.28 -1.78 -8.78
CA HIS A 107 9.72 -2.71 -9.75
C HIS A 107 8.20 -2.86 -9.60
N GLU A 108 7.72 -2.88 -8.36
CA GLU A 108 6.28 -2.92 -8.05
C GLU A 108 5.63 -1.60 -8.49
N GLN A 109 6.26 -0.47 -8.19
CA GLN A 109 5.80 0.85 -8.61
C GLN A 109 5.74 0.97 -10.14
N MET A 110 6.74 0.47 -10.86
CA MET A 110 6.75 0.47 -12.32
C MET A 110 5.56 -0.29 -12.91
N ILE A 111 5.19 -1.43 -12.33
CA ILE A 111 4.03 -2.20 -12.77
C ILE A 111 2.74 -1.44 -12.47
N LEU A 112 2.62 -0.83 -11.28
CA LEU A 112 1.47 -0.01 -10.94
C LEU A 112 1.31 1.21 -11.84
N ASP A 113 2.37 1.95 -12.10
CA ASP A 113 2.33 3.12 -13.00
C ASP A 113 1.89 2.71 -14.41
N GLY A 114 2.38 1.55 -14.87
CA GLY A 114 1.93 0.92 -16.11
C GLY A 114 0.43 0.60 -16.09
N LEU A 115 -0.08 0.04 -14.98
CA LEU A 115 -1.50 -0.26 -14.81
C LEU A 115 -2.36 1.01 -14.82
N VAL A 116 -1.97 2.04 -14.06
CA VAL A 116 -2.69 3.32 -14.01
C VAL A 116 -2.82 3.92 -15.40
N LYS A 117 -1.71 3.99 -16.14
CA LYS A 117 -1.69 4.51 -17.51
C LYS A 117 -2.54 3.67 -18.46
N LYS A 118 -2.48 2.34 -18.33
CA LYS A 118 -3.25 1.43 -19.18
C LYS A 118 -4.75 1.54 -18.92
N LEU A 119 -5.15 1.66 -17.65
CA LEU A 119 -6.55 1.87 -17.26
C LEU A 119 -7.12 3.15 -17.88
N SER A 120 -6.38 4.27 -17.80
CA SER A 120 -6.82 5.52 -18.44
C SER A 120 -6.88 5.43 -19.96
N THR A 121 -5.97 4.65 -20.57
CA THR A 121 -5.94 4.46 -22.02
C THR A 121 -7.11 3.59 -22.51
N GLU A 122 -7.44 2.52 -21.78
CA GLU A 122 -8.47 1.55 -22.18
C GLU A 122 -9.89 2.02 -21.83
N HIS A 123 -10.07 2.71 -20.70
CA HIS A 123 -11.39 3.05 -20.16
C HIS A 123 -11.66 4.55 -20.08
N GLY A 124 -10.72 5.39 -20.52
CA GLY A 124 -10.84 6.86 -20.47
C GLY A 124 -10.51 7.44 -19.10
N GLU A 125 -10.75 8.75 -18.93
CA GLU A 125 -10.54 9.41 -17.64
C GLU A 125 -11.41 8.76 -16.56
N PRO A 126 -10.85 8.47 -15.38
CA PRO A 126 -11.59 7.83 -14.31
C PRO A 126 -12.77 8.71 -13.88
N PRO A 127 -13.91 8.12 -13.50
CA PRO A 127 -15.02 8.90 -12.95
C PRO A 127 -14.49 9.74 -11.79
N ARG A 128 -14.76 11.04 -11.85
CA ARG A 128 -14.22 12.02 -10.91
C ARG A 128 -14.61 11.57 -9.50
N ARG A 129 -13.64 11.22 -8.65
CA ARG A 129 -13.91 10.82 -7.25
C ARG A 129 -14.75 11.92 -6.61
N GLU A 130 -15.94 11.57 -6.13
CA GLU A 130 -16.74 12.51 -5.33
C GLU A 130 -15.90 12.94 -4.13
N ALA A 131 -15.68 14.24 -4.00
CA ALA A 131 -14.94 14.78 -2.87
C ALA A 131 -15.63 14.33 -1.57
N PRO A 132 -14.87 13.99 -0.51
CA PRO A 132 -15.45 13.77 0.80
C PRO A 132 -16.36 14.95 1.17
N PRO A 133 -17.54 14.71 1.78
CA PRO A 133 -18.39 15.80 2.23
C PRO A 133 -17.58 16.72 3.15
N ALA A 134 -17.75 18.03 2.97
CA ALA A 134 -17.05 19.01 3.80
C ALA A 134 -17.31 18.73 5.29
N PRO A 135 -16.29 18.91 6.17
CA PRO A 135 -16.50 18.76 7.60
C PRO A 135 -17.63 19.67 8.06
N ALA A 136 -18.51 19.15 8.92
CA ALA A 136 -19.60 19.94 9.48
C ALA A 136 -19.02 21.18 10.21
N PRO A 137 -19.64 22.36 10.09
CA PRO A 137 -19.19 23.54 10.81
C PRO A 137 -19.24 23.27 12.32
N VAL A 138 -18.09 23.44 12.98
CA VAL A 138 -18.00 23.35 14.44
C VAL A 138 -18.75 24.57 15.00
N PRO A 139 -19.72 24.41 15.92
CA PRO A 139 -20.37 25.54 16.55
C PRO A 139 -19.33 26.37 17.30
N ASP A 140 -19.22 27.66 16.95
CA ASP A 140 -18.41 28.63 17.69
C ASP A 140 -18.98 28.71 19.12
N ALA A 141 -18.21 28.24 20.10
CA ALA A 141 -18.49 28.51 21.50
C ALA A 141 -18.24 30.00 21.73
N GLY A 142 -19.32 30.79 21.70
CA GLY A 142 -19.27 32.22 21.97
C GLY A 142 -18.65 32.52 23.34
N PRO A 143 -17.93 33.65 23.49
CA PRO A 143 -17.33 34.03 24.74
C PRO A 143 -18.40 34.63 25.66
N ASP A 144 -18.96 33.83 26.56
CA ASP A 144 -19.70 34.34 27.71
C ASP A 144 -18.71 34.86 28.76
N GLY A 145 -18.15 36.04 28.45
CA GLY A 145 -17.42 36.89 29.38
C GLY A 145 -18.19 38.17 29.66
N SER A 146 -19.32 38.08 30.37
CA SER A 146 -19.86 39.21 31.14
C SER A 146 -19.34 39.06 32.58
N ALA A 147 -18.27 39.75 32.94
CA ALA A 147 -18.28 41.13 33.43
C ALA A 147 -19.06 41.26 34.74
N ALA A 148 -18.29 41.57 35.79
CA ALA A 148 -18.71 41.94 37.14
C ALA A 148 -19.82 43.00 37.17
N ASP A 149 -20.73 42.84 38.14
CA ASP A 149 -21.04 43.87 39.15
C ASP A 149 -21.58 43.21 40.42
#